data_AF-A0A0E3WPE1-F1
#
_entry.id   AF-A0A0E3WPE1-F1
#
_cell.length_a   1.000
_cell.length_b   1.000
_cell.length_c   1.000
_cell.angle_alpha   90.00
_cell.angle_beta   90.00
_cell.angle_gamma   90.00
#
_symmetry.space_group_name_H-M   'P 1'
#
loop_
_entity.id
_entity.type
_entity.pdbx_description
1 polymer ?
#
loop_
_entity_poly.entity_id
_entity_poly.type
_entity_poly.pdbx_seq_one_letter_code
_entity_poly.pdbx_strand_id
1 'polypeptide(L)'
;MDSRTTRYLKSCFQKYYKTAEIGLPDHLPNREWAFIFYDDMPEKMMHRHKSFGSPGEALDYLYGMAPAHVYNSTAYYEYPDARKMNEKNWLGAELIFDLDADHLPNAPRNYADMLELVKKETLKLMDFLLDDFGFSEQDIELVFSGGRGYHFHITSPKVLTLGSSERREIVNYLSGRDIDFKYFFREVSMDGDFGTGSKSFKGIKNLPVKCTLVGYDSGWGKRVALYLTDYMKSECGKKYKKDMFPELRKHEKVGDTTIKKLINITNSENGLKDILERGRLDFGVRNFKDIAAYFMQESMENFLNRFGASVDEPVTADIKRLIRVPGSLHGGSGMLVKKLALSELEEFNPLNDAVVFGERPVKITVSKPFSVQLKGKDLRIEEGIQEVPEYAAVYLICRGVAEYGYRRNQPDAV
;
A
#
# COMPACT_ATOMS: atom_id res chain seq x y z
N MET A 1 -20.05 22.05 11.55
CA MET A 1 -19.06 22.50 12.56
C MET A 1 -19.38 23.93 12.90
N ASP A 2 -19.42 24.31 14.17
CA ASP A 2 -19.69 25.70 14.55
C ASP A 2 -18.47 26.62 14.36
N SER A 3 -18.71 27.94 14.30
CA SER A 3 -17.67 28.95 14.02
C SER A 3 -16.57 28.99 15.08
N ARG A 4 -16.88 28.64 16.33
CA ARG A 4 -15.91 28.58 17.43
C ARG A 4 -14.94 27.44 17.21
N THR A 5 -15.46 26.28 16.83
CA THR A 5 -14.68 25.07 16.52
C THR A 5 -13.81 25.27 15.29
N THR A 6 -14.34 25.86 14.22
CA THR A 6 -13.57 26.23 13.03
C THR A 6 -12.40 27.15 13.37
N ARG A 7 -12.64 28.20 14.17
CA ARG A 7 -11.58 29.13 14.60
C ARG A 7 -10.51 28.45 15.46
N TYR A 8 -10.91 27.53 16.34
CA TYR A 8 -9.99 26.76 17.14
C TYR A 8 -9.05 25.90 16.28
N LEU A 9 -9.60 25.10 15.36
CA LEU A 9 -8.79 24.27 14.46
C LEU A 9 -7.86 25.11 13.60
N LYS A 10 -8.36 26.21 13.02
CA LYS A 10 -7.55 27.15 12.23
C LYS A 10 -6.38 27.70 13.03
N SER A 11 -6.59 28.05 14.31
CA SER A 11 -5.51 28.50 15.20
C SER A 11 -4.49 27.39 15.48
N CYS A 12 -4.93 26.15 15.72
CA CYS A 12 -4.03 25.01 15.92
C CYS A 12 -3.20 24.73 14.66
N PHE A 13 -3.82 24.69 13.49
CA PHE A 13 -3.15 24.43 12.21
C PHE A 13 -2.21 25.58 11.83
N GLN A 14 -2.60 26.83 12.06
CA GLN A 14 -1.73 27.99 11.83
C GLN A 14 -0.47 27.95 12.71
N LYS A 15 -0.62 27.58 13.99
CA LYS A 15 0.52 27.41 14.90
C LYS A 15 1.46 26.30 14.42
N TYR A 16 0.90 25.21 13.92
CA TYR A 16 1.67 24.11 13.33
C TYR A 16 2.45 24.60 12.09
N TYR A 17 1.76 25.19 11.10
CA TYR A 17 2.38 25.65 9.85
C TYR A 17 3.44 26.74 10.04
N LYS A 18 3.44 27.46 11.16
CA LYS A 18 4.47 28.46 11.47
C LYS A 18 5.88 27.89 11.54
N THR A 19 6.02 26.64 11.97
CA THR A 19 7.33 25.98 12.19
C THR A 19 7.41 24.61 11.53
N ALA A 20 6.44 24.26 10.68
CA ALA A 20 6.38 22.96 10.04
C ALA A 20 7.44 22.85 8.95
N GLU A 21 8.12 21.71 8.90
CA GLU A 21 8.95 21.33 7.76
C GLU A 21 8.03 20.75 6.67
N ILE A 22 7.73 21.56 5.66
CA ILE A 22 6.89 21.16 4.54
C ILE A 22 7.77 20.52 3.46
N GLY A 23 7.41 19.31 3.04
CA GLY A 23 8.01 18.61 1.91
C GLY A 23 7.56 19.25 0.60
N LEU A 24 8.15 20.40 0.27
CA LEU A 24 7.86 21.10 -0.98
C LEU A 24 8.29 20.22 -2.16
N PRO A 25 7.44 20.09 -3.21
CA PRO A 25 7.76 19.29 -4.37
C PRO A 25 8.91 19.90 -5.17
N ASP A 26 9.59 19.04 -5.90
CA ASP A 26 10.48 19.47 -6.98
C ASP A 26 9.71 20.25 -8.05
N HIS A 27 10.45 21.04 -8.83
CA HIS A 27 9.89 21.89 -9.88
C HIS A 27 8.64 22.66 -9.40
N LEU A 28 8.69 23.22 -8.18
CA LEU A 28 7.57 23.89 -7.51
C LEU A 28 6.73 24.79 -8.44
N PRO A 29 7.32 25.64 -9.31
CA PRO A 29 6.55 26.51 -10.21
C PRO A 29 5.74 25.78 -11.28
N ASN A 30 6.04 24.50 -11.55
CA ASN A 30 5.36 23.66 -12.53
C ASN A 30 4.23 22.81 -11.91
N ARG A 31 3.97 22.96 -10.61
CA ARG A 31 2.94 22.18 -9.89
C ARG A 31 1.67 23.00 -9.72
N GLU A 32 0.52 22.39 -9.96
CA GLU A 32 -0.74 22.93 -9.47
C GLU A 32 -0.84 22.64 -7.96
N TRP A 33 -1.31 23.62 -7.21
CA TRP A 33 -1.64 23.49 -5.79
C TRP A 33 -3.14 23.59 -5.57
N ALA A 34 -3.62 22.85 -4.58
CA ALA A 34 -5.00 22.86 -4.17
C ALA A 34 -5.17 22.75 -2.65
N PHE A 35 -6.24 23.35 -2.15
CA PHE A 35 -6.47 23.49 -0.71
C PHE A 35 -7.93 23.24 -0.36
N ILE A 36 -8.17 22.74 0.85
CA ILE A 36 -9.49 22.75 1.48
C ILE A 36 -9.34 23.45 2.82
N PHE A 37 -10.24 24.39 3.14
CA PHE A 37 -10.25 25.10 4.42
C PHE A 37 -11.36 24.57 5.32
N TYR A 38 -11.20 24.76 6.64
CA TYR A 38 -12.27 24.43 7.59
C TYR A 38 -13.52 25.29 7.41
N ASP A 39 -13.36 26.48 6.84
CA ASP A 39 -14.45 27.38 6.47
C ASP A 39 -15.36 26.75 5.38
N ASP A 40 -14.85 25.78 4.60
CA ASP A 40 -15.57 25.07 3.54
C ASP A 40 -16.12 23.69 3.97
N MET A 41 -16.03 23.34 5.25
CA MET A 41 -16.48 22.03 5.75
C MET A 41 -17.89 22.11 6.37
N PRO A 42 -18.80 21.17 6.06
CA PRO A 42 -18.53 19.82 5.54
C PRO A 42 -18.59 19.67 4.01
N GLU A 43 -18.91 20.72 3.25
CA GLU A 43 -19.11 20.66 1.79
C GLU A 43 -17.82 20.31 1.02
N LYS A 44 -16.65 20.51 1.65
CA LYS A 44 -15.31 20.19 1.12
C LYS A 44 -15.03 20.86 -0.23
N MET A 45 -15.28 22.16 -0.32
CA MET A 45 -14.88 22.92 -1.51
C MET A 45 -13.36 22.90 -1.66
N MET A 46 -12.89 22.50 -2.84
CA MET A 46 -11.47 22.47 -3.17
C MET A 46 -11.08 23.73 -3.96
N HIS A 47 -10.19 24.53 -3.39
CA HIS A 47 -9.62 25.72 -4.01
C HIS A 47 -8.40 25.31 -4.85
N ARG A 48 -8.57 25.29 -6.17
CA ARG A 48 -7.61 24.77 -7.16
C ARG A 48 -6.96 25.88 -8.01
N HIS A 49 -6.10 25.48 -8.95
CA HIS A 49 -5.45 26.37 -9.93
C HIS A 49 -4.56 27.42 -9.29
N LYS A 50 -3.87 27.06 -8.19
CA LYS A 50 -2.83 27.89 -7.61
C LYS A 50 -1.46 27.38 -8.04
N SER A 51 -0.50 28.29 -8.18
CA SER A 51 0.92 27.99 -8.35
C SER A 51 1.72 28.90 -7.42
N PHE A 52 2.97 28.52 -7.14
CA PHE A 52 3.89 29.31 -6.33
C PHE A 52 5.20 29.46 -7.09
N GLY A 53 5.74 30.68 -7.13
CA GLY A 53 7.00 30.97 -7.79
C GLY A 53 8.22 30.62 -6.93
N SER A 54 8.05 30.53 -5.60
CA SER A 54 9.15 30.24 -4.68
C SER A 54 8.71 29.46 -3.43
N PRO A 55 9.63 28.74 -2.77
CA PRO A 55 9.37 28.10 -1.48
C PRO A 55 8.80 29.05 -0.41
N GLY A 56 9.34 30.26 -0.29
CA GLY A 56 8.89 31.24 0.71
C GLY A 56 7.42 31.63 0.51
N GLU A 57 7.00 31.86 -0.74
CA GLU A 57 5.61 32.17 -1.08
C GLU A 57 4.64 31.04 -0.67
N ALA A 58 5.04 29.79 -0.91
CA ALA A 58 4.24 28.63 -0.52
C ALA A 58 4.11 28.52 1.00
N LEU A 59 5.21 28.68 1.74
CA LEU A 59 5.22 28.61 3.20
C LEU A 59 4.42 29.75 3.85
N ASP A 60 4.58 30.98 3.36
CA ASP A 60 3.82 32.14 3.84
C ASP A 60 2.32 31.95 3.61
N TYR A 61 1.94 31.36 2.46
CA TYR A 61 0.54 31.05 2.18
C TYR A 61 -0.02 29.99 3.14
N LEU A 62 0.73 28.91 3.40
CA LEU A 62 0.31 27.86 4.34
C LEU A 62 0.13 28.41 5.77
N TYR A 63 1.08 29.23 6.22
CA TYR A 63 1.00 29.88 7.53
C TYR A 63 -0.16 30.88 7.60
N GLY A 64 -0.33 31.73 6.58
CA GLY A 64 -1.36 32.77 6.56
C GLY A 64 -2.77 32.20 6.45
N MET A 65 -2.96 31.17 5.62
CA MET A 65 -4.28 30.63 5.30
C MET A 65 -4.69 29.45 6.21
N ALA A 66 -3.71 28.72 6.77
CA ALA A 66 -3.90 27.55 7.62
C ALA A 66 -4.91 26.53 7.05
N PRO A 67 -4.64 25.96 5.86
CA PRO A 67 -5.52 25.02 5.19
C PRO A 67 -5.70 23.72 6.00
N ALA A 68 -6.93 23.20 5.98
CA ALA A 68 -7.25 21.90 6.58
C ALA A 68 -6.63 20.75 5.77
N HIS A 69 -6.56 20.88 4.45
CA HIS A 69 -5.85 19.95 3.59
C HIS A 69 -5.02 20.69 2.55
N VAL A 70 -3.80 20.20 2.30
CA VAL A 70 -2.87 20.73 1.31
C VAL A 70 -2.59 19.65 0.27
N TYR A 71 -2.71 20.01 -0.99
CA TYR A 71 -2.40 19.14 -2.11
C TYR A 71 -1.56 19.85 -3.17
N ASN A 72 -0.78 19.08 -3.91
CA ASN A 72 -0.15 19.49 -5.15
C ASN A 72 -0.42 18.45 -6.25
N SER A 73 -0.25 18.81 -7.51
CA SER A 73 -0.39 17.87 -8.62
C SER A 73 0.80 16.92 -8.67
N THR A 74 0.53 15.65 -8.97
CA THR A 74 1.54 14.67 -9.36
C THR A 74 2.09 14.96 -10.76
N ALA A 75 1.32 15.72 -11.54
CA ALA A 75 1.67 16.23 -12.84
C ALA A 75 2.49 17.52 -12.78
N TYR A 76 3.32 17.69 -13.81
CA TYR A 76 4.04 18.91 -14.14
C TYR A 76 3.34 19.62 -15.31
N TYR A 77 3.23 20.93 -15.20
CA TYR A 77 2.57 21.79 -16.19
C TYR A 77 3.47 22.98 -16.54
N GLU A 78 3.35 23.48 -17.77
CA GLU A 78 3.94 24.77 -18.15
C GLU A 78 3.17 25.92 -17.49
N TYR A 79 1.83 25.80 -17.43
CA TYR A 79 0.91 26.81 -16.87
C TYR A 79 -0.02 26.18 -15.80
N PRO A 80 0.50 25.84 -14.59
CA PRO A 80 -0.26 25.09 -13.59
C PRO A 80 -1.49 25.82 -13.02
N ASP A 81 -1.53 27.14 -13.07
CA ASP A 81 -2.62 28.01 -12.64
C ASP A 81 -3.68 28.27 -13.71
N ALA A 82 -3.48 27.79 -14.95
CA ALA A 82 -4.49 27.90 -15.99
C ALA A 82 -5.78 27.16 -15.57
N ARG A 83 -6.93 27.77 -15.85
CA ARG A 83 -8.23 27.23 -15.41
C ARG A 83 -8.68 26.03 -16.23
N LYS A 84 -8.38 25.99 -17.52
CA LYS A 84 -8.73 24.86 -18.37
C LYS A 84 -7.55 23.90 -18.51
N MET A 85 -7.84 22.61 -18.48
CA MET A 85 -6.81 21.58 -18.49
C MET A 85 -5.98 21.56 -19.78
N ASN A 86 -6.59 21.87 -20.93
CA ASN A 86 -5.89 21.97 -22.22
C ASN A 86 -4.97 23.19 -22.32
N GLU A 87 -5.17 24.20 -21.47
CA GLU A 87 -4.34 25.41 -21.41
C GLU A 87 -3.13 25.23 -20.46
N LYS A 88 -3.14 24.19 -19.61
CA LYS A 88 -2.05 23.95 -18.65
C LYS A 88 -0.74 23.47 -19.30
N ASN A 89 -0.78 22.88 -20.50
CA ASN A 89 0.33 22.19 -21.16
C ASN A 89 1.01 21.16 -20.23
N TRP A 90 0.48 19.93 -20.22
CA TRP A 90 1.02 18.82 -19.42
C TRP A 90 2.40 18.39 -19.92
N LEU A 91 3.36 18.25 -19.01
CA LEU A 91 4.76 17.93 -19.30
C LEU A 91 5.15 16.50 -18.90
N GLY A 92 4.42 15.91 -17.94
CA GLY A 92 4.73 14.61 -17.35
C GLY A 92 3.99 14.45 -16.03
N ALA A 93 4.01 13.25 -15.44
CA ALA A 93 3.49 13.02 -14.10
C ALA A 93 4.23 11.89 -13.37
N GLU A 94 4.45 12.07 -12.07
CA GLU A 94 4.90 10.99 -11.18
C GLU A 94 3.96 9.78 -11.27
N LEU A 95 4.50 8.59 -11.03
CA LEU A 95 3.68 7.39 -10.84
C LEU A 95 3.37 7.24 -9.36
N ILE A 96 2.09 7.35 -9.01
CA ILE A 96 1.61 7.27 -7.64
C ILE A 96 0.87 5.96 -7.43
N PHE A 97 1.10 5.34 -6.28
CA PHE A 97 0.28 4.26 -5.77
C PHE A 97 -0.34 4.70 -4.45
N ASP A 98 -1.66 4.53 -4.32
CA ASP A 98 -2.40 4.85 -3.09
C ASP A 98 -2.98 3.57 -2.49
N LEU A 99 -2.70 3.37 -1.21
CA LEU A 99 -3.23 2.30 -0.39
C LEU A 99 -4.05 2.92 0.73
N ASP A 100 -5.38 2.95 0.56
CA ASP A 100 -6.33 3.28 1.63
C ASP A 100 -6.94 1.98 2.18
N ALA A 101 -7.01 1.89 3.51
CA ALA A 101 -7.69 0.81 4.22
C ALA A 101 -9.11 0.50 3.70
N ASP A 102 -9.85 1.51 3.27
CA ASP A 102 -11.22 1.34 2.78
C ASP A 102 -11.29 0.48 1.51
N HIS A 103 -10.19 0.39 0.76
CA HIS A 103 -10.08 -0.40 -0.47
C HIS A 103 -9.53 -1.81 -0.22
N LEU A 104 -9.12 -2.13 1.01
CA LEU A 104 -8.61 -3.45 1.35
C LEU A 104 -9.74 -4.42 1.70
N PRO A 105 -9.70 -5.67 1.19
CA PRO A 105 -10.67 -6.68 1.57
C PRO A 105 -10.54 -7.01 3.06
N ASN A 106 -11.67 -7.21 3.75
CA ASN A 106 -11.72 -7.59 5.16
C ASN A 106 -11.03 -6.60 6.13
N ALA A 107 -11.00 -5.31 5.80
CA ALA A 107 -10.44 -4.29 6.68
C ALA A 107 -11.06 -4.37 8.09
N PRO A 108 -10.25 -4.50 9.17
CA PRO A 108 -10.73 -4.51 10.53
C PRO A 108 -11.57 -3.28 10.86
N ARG A 109 -12.55 -3.44 11.75
CA ARG A 109 -13.34 -2.30 12.27
C ARG A 109 -12.54 -1.41 13.22
N ASN A 110 -11.57 -1.99 13.91
CA ASN A 110 -10.69 -1.24 14.81
C ASN A 110 -9.66 -0.46 13.97
N TYR A 111 -9.49 0.82 14.29
CA TYR A 111 -8.62 1.72 13.53
C TYR A 111 -7.13 1.34 13.61
N ALA A 112 -6.64 0.84 14.76
CA ALA A 112 -5.26 0.40 14.90
C ALA A 112 -4.98 -0.85 14.04
N ASP A 113 -5.84 -1.86 14.14
CA ASP A 113 -5.72 -3.08 13.34
C ASP A 113 -5.84 -2.79 11.83
N MET A 114 -6.68 -1.82 11.47
CA MET A 114 -6.81 -1.32 10.10
C MET A 114 -5.49 -0.72 9.59
N LEU A 115 -4.84 0.15 10.36
CA LEU A 115 -3.56 0.74 9.99
C LEU A 115 -2.44 -0.31 9.86
N GLU A 116 -2.45 -1.32 10.73
CA GLU A 116 -1.51 -2.44 10.66
C GLU A 116 -1.72 -3.32 9.42
N LEU A 117 -2.98 -3.58 9.03
CA LEU A 117 -3.27 -4.26 7.76
C LEU A 117 -2.74 -3.46 6.57
N VAL A 118 -3.02 -2.16 6.51
CA VAL A 118 -2.55 -1.31 5.41
C VAL A 118 -1.02 -1.26 5.35
N LYS A 119 -0.34 -1.19 6.49
CA LYS A 119 1.13 -1.25 6.55
C LYS A 119 1.66 -2.54 5.91
N LYS A 120 1.05 -3.68 6.20
CA LYS A 120 1.41 -4.97 5.59
C LYS A 120 1.23 -4.97 4.07
N GLU A 121 0.12 -4.43 3.56
CA GLU A 121 -0.08 -4.30 2.11
C GLU A 121 0.89 -3.31 1.47
N THR A 122 1.27 -2.26 2.20
CA THR A 122 2.27 -1.27 1.76
C THR A 122 3.65 -1.92 1.61
N LEU A 123 4.04 -2.82 2.53
CA LEU A 123 5.28 -3.59 2.43
C LEU A 123 5.28 -4.50 1.20
N LYS A 124 4.16 -5.19 0.89
CA LYS A 124 4.07 -6.00 -0.33
C LYS A 124 4.27 -5.17 -1.60
N LEU A 125 3.65 -3.99 -1.66
CA LEU A 125 3.85 -3.10 -2.81
C LEU A 125 5.31 -2.63 -2.90
N MET A 126 5.93 -2.30 -1.76
CA MET A 126 7.34 -1.93 -1.71
C MET A 126 8.23 -3.01 -2.34
N ASP A 127 7.96 -4.29 -2.05
CA ASP A 127 8.68 -5.42 -2.67
C ASP A 127 8.53 -5.41 -4.19
N PHE A 128 7.33 -5.17 -4.75
CA PHE A 128 7.16 -5.06 -6.20
C PHE A 128 7.95 -3.89 -6.80
N LEU A 129 7.96 -2.73 -6.13
CA LEU A 129 8.65 -1.54 -6.63
C LEU A 129 10.17 -1.75 -6.69
N LEU A 130 10.73 -2.40 -5.67
CA LEU A 130 12.17 -2.67 -5.55
C LEU A 130 12.61 -3.90 -6.37
N ASP A 131 11.94 -5.05 -6.20
CA ASP A 131 12.38 -6.32 -6.79
C ASP A 131 11.92 -6.48 -8.25
N ASP A 132 10.64 -6.18 -8.53
CA ASP A 132 10.04 -6.49 -9.84
C ASP A 132 10.29 -5.37 -10.85
N PHE A 133 10.05 -4.11 -10.44
CA PHE A 133 10.25 -2.95 -11.30
C PHE A 133 11.68 -2.40 -11.25
N GLY A 134 12.46 -2.75 -10.23
CA GLY A 134 13.86 -2.36 -10.12
C GLY A 134 14.06 -0.86 -9.89
N PHE A 135 13.10 -0.18 -9.25
CA PHE A 135 13.30 1.20 -8.81
C PHE A 135 14.32 1.23 -7.68
N SER A 136 15.18 2.24 -7.67
CA SER A 136 16.07 2.47 -6.53
C SER A 136 15.30 3.14 -5.40
N GLU A 137 15.79 3.03 -4.16
CA GLU A 137 15.17 3.75 -3.03
C GLU A 137 15.13 5.28 -3.26
N GLN A 138 16.02 5.82 -4.08
CA GLN A 138 16.06 7.25 -4.42
C GLN A 138 14.95 7.67 -5.38
N ASP A 139 14.43 6.72 -6.18
CA ASP A 139 13.29 6.97 -7.07
C ASP A 139 11.95 6.93 -6.33
N ILE A 140 11.93 6.45 -5.07
CA ILE A 140 10.72 6.13 -4.31
C ILE A 140 10.59 7.07 -3.11
N GLU A 141 9.49 7.81 -3.06
CA GLU A 141 9.08 8.53 -1.86
C GLU A 141 7.84 7.88 -1.23
N LEU A 142 8.00 7.41 0.01
CA LEU A 142 6.93 6.83 0.82
C LEU A 142 6.33 7.89 1.75
N VAL A 143 5.00 8.00 1.75
CA VAL A 143 4.29 9.02 2.52
C VAL A 143 3.09 8.41 3.24
N PHE A 144 3.02 8.53 4.56
CA PHE A 144 1.78 8.29 5.29
C PHE A 144 0.79 9.44 5.03
N SER A 145 -0.43 9.12 4.62
CA SER A 145 -1.43 10.11 4.15
C SER A 145 -2.00 11.02 5.23
N GLY A 146 -1.63 10.81 6.50
CA GLY A 146 -2.21 11.47 7.66
C GLY A 146 -3.57 10.89 8.07
N GLY A 147 -4.04 9.82 7.41
CA GLY A 147 -5.35 9.23 7.62
C GLY A 147 -5.28 7.71 7.81
N ARG A 148 -5.61 6.98 6.76
CA ARG A 148 -5.79 5.52 6.79
C ARG A 148 -4.90 4.79 5.78
N GLY A 149 -3.89 5.48 5.24
CA GLY A 149 -3.22 5.02 4.04
C GLY A 149 -1.79 5.50 3.88
N TYR A 150 -1.12 4.91 2.89
CA TYR A 150 0.21 5.31 2.44
C TYR A 150 0.19 5.55 0.94
N HIS A 151 1.08 6.43 0.49
CA HIS A 151 1.34 6.67 -0.91
C HIS A 151 2.79 6.35 -1.23
N PHE A 152 3.02 5.74 -2.38
CA PHE A 152 4.33 5.72 -3.02
C PHE A 152 4.34 6.71 -4.17
N HIS A 153 5.37 7.53 -4.23
CA HIS A 153 5.64 8.47 -5.30
C HIS A 153 6.89 8.01 -6.05
N ILE A 154 6.74 7.66 -7.32
CA ILE A 154 7.85 7.29 -8.19
C ILE A 154 8.18 8.49 -9.07
N THR A 155 9.33 9.10 -8.80
CA THR A 155 9.82 10.31 -9.47
C THR A 155 10.76 10.01 -10.63
N SER A 156 11.04 8.73 -10.90
CA SER A 156 11.96 8.30 -11.95
C SER A 156 11.57 8.88 -13.31
N PRO A 157 12.51 9.49 -14.07
CA PRO A 157 12.22 10.01 -15.42
C PRO A 157 11.61 8.98 -16.37
N LYS A 158 11.87 7.68 -16.14
CA LYS A 158 11.36 6.55 -16.94
C LYS A 158 9.83 6.43 -16.91
N VAL A 159 9.15 6.93 -15.88
CA VAL A 159 7.70 6.79 -15.72
C VAL A 159 6.92 8.08 -16.00
N LEU A 160 7.60 9.22 -16.15
CA LEU A 160 6.95 10.53 -16.25
C LEU A 160 6.03 10.65 -17.46
N THR A 161 6.37 10.00 -18.57
CA THR A 161 5.61 10.06 -19.83
C THR A 161 4.55 8.97 -19.94
N LEU A 162 4.45 8.04 -18.98
CA LEU A 162 3.43 6.99 -19.02
C LEU A 162 2.04 7.61 -18.97
N GLY A 163 1.19 7.23 -19.93
CA GLY A 163 -0.21 7.59 -19.96
C GLY A 163 -1.06 6.72 -19.03
N SER A 164 -2.35 7.03 -18.98
CA SER A 164 -3.29 6.29 -18.13
C SER A 164 -3.41 4.81 -18.49
N SER A 165 -3.24 4.43 -19.77
CA SER A 165 -3.35 3.03 -20.19
C SER A 165 -2.13 2.22 -19.75
N GLU A 166 -0.91 2.72 -19.93
CA GLU A 166 0.28 2.01 -19.46
C GLU A 166 0.29 1.86 -17.93
N ARG A 167 -0.21 2.86 -17.21
CA ARG A 167 -0.33 2.82 -15.75
C ARG A 167 -1.33 1.76 -15.27
N ARG A 168 -2.41 1.52 -16.01
CA ARG A 168 -3.36 0.43 -15.70
C ARG A 168 -2.72 -0.95 -15.85
N GLU A 169 -1.84 -1.14 -16.83
CA GLU A 169 -1.09 -2.40 -16.97
C GLU A 169 -0.17 -2.65 -15.78
N ILE A 170 0.45 -1.60 -15.22
CA ILE A 170 1.23 -1.69 -13.98
C ILE A 170 0.34 -2.14 -12.82
N VAL A 171 -0.86 -1.55 -12.68
CA VAL A 171 -1.83 -1.98 -11.65
C VAL A 171 -2.28 -3.42 -11.86
N ASN A 172 -2.52 -3.84 -13.12
CA ASN A 172 -2.87 -5.22 -13.44
C ASN A 172 -1.75 -6.18 -12.98
N TYR A 173 -0.50 -5.87 -13.33
CA TYR A 173 0.66 -6.65 -12.91
C TYR A 173 0.76 -6.81 -11.39
N LEU A 174 0.58 -5.73 -10.63
CA LEU A 174 0.58 -5.74 -9.16
C LEU A 174 -0.54 -6.61 -8.57
N SER A 175 -1.72 -6.58 -9.19
CA SER A 175 -2.89 -7.31 -8.72
C SER A 175 -2.81 -8.82 -8.98
N GLY A 176 -2.07 -9.24 -10.02
CA GLY A 176 -1.95 -10.63 -10.43
C GLY A 176 -3.25 -11.30 -10.88
N ARG A 177 -4.31 -10.53 -11.15
CA ARG A 177 -5.66 -11.06 -11.43
C ARG A 177 -5.74 -11.85 -12.74
N ASP A 178 -4.93 -11.50 -13.73
CA ASP A 178 -4.91 -12.15 -15.05
C ASP A 178 -3.78 -13.19 -15.20
N ILE A 179 -3.20 -13.64 -14.07
CA ILE A 179 -2.12 -14.64 -14.10
C ILE A 179 -2.65 -15.97 -14.61
N ASP A 180 -2.02 -16.45 -15.69
CA ASP A 180 -2.20 -17.81 -16.17
C ASP A 180 -1.00 -18.67 -15.73
N PHE A 181 -1.23 -19.48 -14.69
CA PHE A 181 -0.20 -20.31 -14.07
C PHE A 181 0.44 -21.33 -15.03
N LYS A 182 -0.22 -21.68 -16.14
CA LYS A 182 0.33 -22.66 -17.11
C LYS A 182 1.66 -22.18 -17.73
N TYR A 183 1.90 -20.87 -17.80
CA TYR A 183 3.12 -20.30 -18.39
C TYR A 183 4.32 -20.36 -17.47
N PHE A 184 4.09 -20.51 -16.15
CA PHE A 184 5.14 -20.64 -15.15
C PHE A 184 5.76 -22.05 -15.17
N PHE A 185 5.01 -23.07 -15.57
CA PHE A 185 5.50 -24.46 -15.54
C PHE A 185 5.87 -24.93 -16.95
N ARG A 186 7.17 -25.11 -17.20
CA ARG A 186 7.69 -25.56 -18.49
C ARG A 186 8.35 -26.92 -18.39
N GLU A 187 8.20 -27.66 -19.48
CA GLU A 187 8.95 -28.88 -19.73
C GLU A 187 10.21 -28.50 -20.49
N VAL A 188 11.35 -28.60 -19.81
CA VAL A 188 12.66 -28.31 -20.40
C VAL A 188 13.31 -29.64 -20.75
N SER A 189 13.56 -29.83 -22.04
CA SER A 189 14.41 -30.94 -22.51
C SER A 189 15.81 -30.70 -21.96
N MET A 190 16.45 -31.73 -21.42
CA MET A 190 17.83 -31.61 -20.94
C MET A 190 18.79 -31.48 -22.13
N ASP A 191 18.83 -30.32 -22.78
CA ASP A 191 19.87 -29.97 -23.75
C ASP A 191 20.64 -28.74 -23.26
N GLY A 192 21.92 -28.93 -22.98
CA GLY A 192 22.88 -27.91 -22.55
C GLY A 192 24.18 -28.57 -22.07
N ASP A 193 25.34 -27.98 -22.44
CA ASP A 193 26.79 -28.16 -22.11
C ASP A 193 27.34 -29.41 -21.37
N PHE A 194 26.51 -30.21 -20.73
CA PHE A 194 26.67 -31.66 -20.58
C PHE A 194 26.28 -32.42 -21.87
N GLY A 195 26.14 -31.69 -22.98
CA GLY A 195 25.80 -32.18 -24.31
C GLY A 195 26.64 -33.39 -24.68
N THR A 196 25.97 -34.41 -25.24
CA THR A 196 26.58 -35.47 -26.05
C THR A 196 27.82 -36.19 -25.48
N GLY A 197 28.07 -36.10 -24.17
CA GLY A 197 29.35 -36.51 -23.57
C GLY A 197 29.29 -37.17 -22.20
N SER A 198 28.21 -37.00 -21.41
CA SER A 198 28.06 -37.81 -20.21
C SER A 198 27.81 -39.27 -20.62
N LYS A 199 28.65 -40.20 -20.15
CA LYS A 199 28.54 -41.65 -20.46
C LYS A 199 27.13 -42.22 -20.20
N SER A 200 26.32 -41.52 -19.41
CA SER A 200 24.98 -41.93 -18.98
C SER A 200 23.86 -41.72 -20.01
N PHE A 201 24.03 -40.87 -21.05
CA PHE A 201 22.92 -40.50 -21.96
C PHE A 201 23.21 -40.72 -23.46
N LYS A 202 24.36 -41.31 -23.82
CA LYS A 202 24.65 -41.70 -25.21
C LYS A 202 23.67 -42.77 -25.71
N GLY A 203 22.88 -42.45 -26.74
CA GLY A 203 21.99 -43.40 -27.42
C GLY A 203 20.54 -43.42 -26.95
N ILE A 204 20.15 -42.57 -25.99
CA ILE A 204 18.77 -42.46 -25.54
C ILE A 204 17.99 -41.56 -26.51
N LYS A 205 17.00 -42.13 -27.22
CA LYS A 205 16.17 -41.41 -28.21
C LYS A 205 15.23 -40.37 -27.61
N ASN A 206 14.87 -40.51 -26.33
CA ASN A 206 14.00 -39.59 -25.59
C ASN A 206 14.77 -39.04 -24.38
N LEU A 207 15.33 -37.83 -24.49
CA LEU A 207 15.95 -37.19 -23.34
C LEU A 207 14.92 -37.00 -22.22
N PRO A 208 15.30 -37.20 -20.94
CA PRO A 208 14.41 -36.92 -19.83
C PRO A 208 14.03 -35.44 -19.84
N VAL A 209 12.74 -35.18 -19.74
CA VAL A 209 12.17 -33.84 -19.66
C VAL A 209 12.02 -33.47 -18.19
N LYS A 210 12.50 -32.30 -17.79
CA LYS A 210 12.31 -31.79 -16.43
C LYS A 210 11.23 -30.72 -16.39
N CYS A 211 10.38 -30.80 -15.38
CA CYS A 211 9.47 -29.70 -15.06
C CYS A 211 10.28 -28.61 -14.33
N THR A 212 10.25 -27.39 -14.86
CA THR A 212 10.93 -26.23 -14.31
C THR A 212 9.96 -25.06 -14.20
N LEU A 213 10.09 -24.34 -13.09
CA LEU A 213 9.40 -23.09 -12.82
C LEU A 213 10.16 -21.92 -13.47
N VAL A 214 9.49 -21.19 -14.34
CA VAL A 214 10.02 -20.01 -15.02
C VAL A 214 10.02 -18.82 -14.06
N GLY A 215 11.14 -18.09 -14.03
CA GLY A 215 11.30 -16.92 -13.17
C GLY A 215 11.28 -17.26 -11.69
N TYR A 216 11.74 -18.45 -11.29
CA TYR A 216 11.73 -18.89 -9.88
C TYR A 216 12.49 -17.96 -8.92
N ASP A 217 13.35 -17.09 -9.44
CA ASP A 217 14.21 -16.14 -8.73
C ASP A 217 13.72 -14.69 -8.81
N SER A 218 12.67 -14.39 -9.59
CA SER A 218 12.17 -13.03 -9.82
C SER A 218 10.65 -12.95 -10.05
N GLY A 219 10.08 -11.78 -9.77
CA GLY A 219 8.68 -11.46 -10.08
C GLY A 219 7.66 -12.48 -9.57
N TRP A 220 6.62 -12.72 -10.37
CA TRP A 220 5.58 -13.70 -10.03
C TRP A 220 6.08 -15.14 -9.94
N GLY A 221 7.16 -15.52 -10.64
CA GLY A 221 7.69 -16.89 -10.58
C GLY A 221 8.32 -17.19 -9.23
N LYS A 222 9.06 -16.22 -8.64
CA LYS A 222 9.56 -16.28 -7.26
C LYS A 222 8.43 -16.44 -6.26
N ARG A 223 7.36 -15.65 -6.42
CA ARG A 223 6.16 -15.74 -5.56
C ARG A 223 5.50 -17.13 -5.67
N VAL A 224 5.39 -17.69 -6.88
CA VAL A 224 4.89 -19.07 -7.10
C VAL A 224 5.80 -20.09 -6.39
N ALA A 225 7.11 -19.96 -6.50
CA ALA A 225 8.08 -20.85 -5.85
C ALA A 225 7.92 -20.84 -4.33
N LEU A 226 7.86 -19.64 -3.73
CA LEU A 226 7.66 -19.43 -2.31
C LEU A 226 6.32 -20.03 -1.86
N TYR A 227 5.23 -19.74 -2.57
CA TYR A 227 3.91 -20.27 -2.24
C TYR A 227 3.88 -21.80 -2.24
N LEU A 228 4.43 -22.43 -3.29
CA LEU A 228 4.51 -23.89 -3.39
C LEU A 228 5.30 -24.49 -2.23
N THR A 229 6.47 -23.93 -1.93
CA THR A 229 7.34 -24.48 -0.87
C THR A 229 6.72 -24.32 0.52
N ASP A 230 6.06 -23.20 0.80
CA ASP A 230 5.40 -22.97 2.08
C ASP A 230 4.15 -23.84 2.25
N TYR A 231 3.36 -24.00 1.18
CA TYR A 231 2.25 -24.94 1.19
C TYR A 231 2.75 -26.36 1.46
N MET A 232 3.79 -26.82 0.77
CA MET A 232 4.38 -28.14 0.99
C MET A 232 4.84 -28.34 2.44
N LYS A 233 5.52 -27.35 3.03
CA LYS A 233 5.94 -27.38 4.45
C LYS A 233 4.74 -27.46 5.40
N SER A 234 3.75 -26.59 5.21
CA SER A 234 2.53 -26.54 6.03
C SER A 234 1.79 -27.88 6.00
N GLU A 235 1.61 -28.45 4.81
CA GLU A 235 0.94 -29.74 4.64
C GLU A 235 1.71 -30.90 5.29
N CYS A 236 3.04 -30.94 5.14
CA CYS A 236 3.85 -31.99 5.77
C CYS A 236 3.95 -31.86 7.30
N GLY A 237 3.60 -30.70 7.87
CA GLY A 237 3.50 -30.49 9.31
C GLY A 237 2.23 -31.09 9.95
N LYS A 238 1.25 -31.55 9.16
CA LYS A 238 -0.02 -32.10 9.68
C LYS A 238 0.18 -33.48 10.31
N LYS A 239 -0.61 -33.78 11.34
CA LYS A 239 -0.51 -35.02 12.13
C LYS A 239 -0.86 -36.28 11.33
N TYR A 240 -1.87 -36.21 10.45
CA TYR A 240 -2.36 -37.38 9.72
C TYR A 240 -2.18 -37.20 8.21
N LYS A 241 -1.60 -38.21 7.55
CA LYS A 241 -1.35 -38.22 6.10
C LYS A 241 -2.62 -38.03 5.25
N LYS A 242 -3.78 -38.46 5.75
CA LYS A 242 -5.07 -38.29 5.07
C LYS A 242 -5.50 -36.81 4.96
N ASP A 243 -5.01 -35.96 5.86
CA ASP A 243 -5.36 -34.54 5.92
C ASP A 243 -4.36 -33.66 5.14
N MET A 244 -3.29 -34.27 4.61
CA MET A 244 -2.25 -33.60 3.83
C MET A 244 -2.65 -33.45 2.36
N PHE A 245 -2.33 -32.28 1.80
CA PHE A 245 -2.52 -31.86 0.42
C PHE A 245 -3.99 -31.94 -0.07
N PRO A 246 -4.97 -31.41 0.68
CA PRO A 246 -6.38 -31.59 0.35
C PRO A 246 -6.77 -30.98 -1.01
N GLU A 247 -6.20 -29.84 -1.38
CA GLU A 247 -6.43 -29.18 -2.67
C GLU A 247 -5.89 -30.02 -3.83
N LEU A 248 -4.65 -30.52 -3.71
CA LEU A 248 -4.04 -31.38 -4.72
C LEU A 248 -4.77 -32.71 -4.88
N ARG A 249 -5.30 -33.29 -3.79
CA ARG A 249 -6.06 -34.55 -3.83
C ARG A 249 -7.36 -34.47 -4.61
N LYS A 250 -7.88 -33.26 -4.90
CA LYS A 250 -9.06 -33.08 -5.78
C LYS A 250 -8.74 -33.39 -7.25
N HIS A 251 -7.48 -33.30 -7.65
CA HIS A 251 -7.06 -33.57 -9.02
C HIS A 251 -7.05 -35.08 -9.31
N GLU A 252 -7.70 -35.51 -10.38
CA GLU A 252 -7.89 -36.93 -10.74
C GLU A 252 -6.59 -37.75 -10.82
N LYS A 253 -5.46 -37.09 -11.16
CA LYS A 253 -4.13 -37.72 -11.31
C LYS A 253 -3.31 -37.73 -10.02
N VAL A 254 -3.84 -37.22 -8.91
CA VAL A 254 -3.15 -37.16 -7.62
C VAL A 254 -3.65 -38.28 -6.70
N GLY A 255 -2.89 -39.37 -6.64
CA GLY A 255 -3.12 -40.46 -5.69
C GLY A 255 -2.10 -40.49 -4.55
N ASP A 256 -2.23 -41.47 -3.66
CA ASP A 256 -1.35 -41.63 -2.50
C ASP A 256 0.14 -41.79 -2.84
N THR A 257 0.46 -42.33 -4.02
CA THR A 257 1.85 -42.42 -4.51
C THR A 257 2.43 -41.04 -4.80
N THR A 258 1.65 -40.15 -5.40
CA THR A 258 2.04 -38.75 -5.65
C THR A 258 2.25 -38.04 -4.32
N ILE A 259 1.33 -38.20 -3.36
CA ILE A 259 1.46 -37.61 -2.03
C ILE A 259 2.70 -38.13 -1.29
N LYS A 260 3.00 -39.43 -1.35
CA LYS A 260 4.24 -39.99 -0.76
C LYS A 260 5.49 -39.31 -1.35
N LYS A 261 5.52 -39.09 -2.68
CA LYS A 261 6.65 -38.41 -3.33
C LYS A 261 6.77 -36.97 -2.85
N LEU A 262 5.67 -36.22 -2.80
CA LEU A 262 5.67 -34.84 -2.29
C LEU A 262 6.22 -34.77 -0.86
N ILE A 263 5.75 -35.63 0.04
CA ILE A 263 6.24 -35.70 1.43
C ILE A 263 7.75 -35.97 1.46
N ASN A 264 8.24 -36.93 0.68
CA ASN A 264 9.66 -37.28 0.64
C ASN A 264 10.52 -36.10 0.18
N ILE A 265 10.04 -35.31 -0.78
CA ILE A 265 10.75 -34.14 -1.30
C ILE A 265 10.75 -33.00 -0.28
N THR A 266 9.60 -32.71 0.33
CA THR A 266 9.50 -31.68 1.38
C THR A 266 10.45 -31.97 2.53
N ASN A 267 10.57 -33.25 2.93
CA ASN A 267 11.43 -33.69 4.03
C ASN A 267 12.89 -33.94 3.62
N SER A 268 13.21 -33.84 2.32
CA SER A 268 14.59 -33.98 1.86
C SER A 268 15.37 -32.69 2.07
N GLU A 269 16.66 -32.81 2.38
CA GLU A 269 17.55 -31.68 2.68
C GLU A 269 17.60 -30.63 1.55
N ASN A 270 17.51 -31.07 0.29
CA ASN A 270 17.63 -30.20 -0.88
C ASN A 270 16.33 -30.02 -1.67
N GLY A 271 15.24 -30.71 -1.34
CA GLY A 271 14.05 -30.75 -2.20
C GLY A 271 13.37 -29.39 -2.38
N LEU A 272 13.10 -28.69 -1.29
CA LEU A 272 12.52 -27.34 -1.34
C LEU A 272 13.54 -26.29 -1.83
N LYS A 273 14.82 -26.51 -1.51
CA LYS A 273 15.93 -25.64 -1.94
C LYS A 273 16.08 -25.66 -3.47
N ASP A 274 15.98 -26.83 -4.08
CA ASP A 274 16.02 -26.99 -5.55
C ASP A 274 14.87 -26.24 -6.25
N ILE A 275 13.70 -26.09 -5.61
CA ILE A 275 12.60 -25.27 -6.15
C ILE A 275 12.97 -23.79 -6.11
N LEU A 276 13.49 -23.32 -4.98
CA LEU A 276 13.79 -21.90 -4.75
C LEU A 276 15.05 -21.42 -5.47
N GLU A 277 16.05 -22.29 -5.65
CA GLU A 277 17.36 -21.91 -6.22
C GLU A 277 17.53 -22.33 -7.67
N ARG A 278 16.70 -23.26 -8.18
CA ARG A 278 16.83 -23.81 -9.53
C ARG A 278 15.51 -23.94 -10.28
N GLY A 279 14.40 -23.56 -9.64
CA GLY A 279 13.05 -23.76 -10.20
C GLY A 279 12.71 -25.22 -10.46
N ARG A 280 13.43 -26.19 -9.88
CA ARG A 280 13.28 -27.59 -10.29
C ARG A 280 12.07 -28.23 -9.61
N LEU A 281 11.14 -28.70 -10.43
CA LEU A 281 9.89 -29.35 -10.01
C LEU A 281 9.81 -30.83 -10.44
N ASP A 282 10.95 -31.38 -10.86
CA ASP A 282 11.08 -32.76 -11.29
C ASP A 282 11.20 -33.69 -10.08
N PHE A 283 10.03 -34.16 -9.65
CA PHE A 283 9.81 -34.97 -8.46
C PHE A 283 9.60 -36.46 -8.75
N GLY A 284 9.89 -36.89 -9.97
CA GLY A 284 9.50 -38.21 -10.46
C GLY A 284 7.99 -38.41 -10.47
N VAL A 285 7.20 -37.33 -10.46
CA VAL A 285 5.74 -37.32 -10.59
C VAL A 285 5.39 -37.05 -12.05
N ARG A 286 4.65 -37.96 -12.68
CA ARG A 286 4.20 -37.80 -14.06
C ARG A 286 3.21 -36.64 -14.16
N ASN A 287 3.32 -35.81 -15.19
CA ASN A 287 2.46 -34.64 -15.43
C ASN A 287 2.47 -33.64 -14.27
N PHE A 288 3.59 -33.49 -13.57
CA PHE A 288 3.68 -32.59 -12.41
C PHE A 288 3.38 -31.13 -12.78
N LYS A 289 3.73 -30.71 -14.00
CA LYS A 289 3.35 -29.40 -14.56
C LYS A 289 1.84 -29.12 -14.43
N ASP A 290 1.01 -30.05 -14.88
CA ASP A 290 -0.46 -29.88 -14.86
C ASP A 290 -0.99 -29.88 -13.44
N ILE A 291 -0.45 -30.75 -12.58
CA ILE A 291 -0.79 -30.84 -11.16
C ILE A 291 -0.46 -29.53 -10.43
N ALA A 292 0.72 -28.96 -10.69
CA ALA A 292 1.15 -27.71 -10.09
C ALA A 292 0.33 -26.52 -10.61
N ALA A 293 0.07 -26.45 -11.92
CA ALA A 293 -0.79 -25.43 -12.50
C ALA A 293 -2.22 -25.48 -11.94
N TYR A 294 -2.79 -26.70 -11.83
CA TYR A 294 -4.09 -26.91 -11.19
C TYR A 294 -4.11 -26.43 -9.74
N PHE A 295 -3.09 -26.81 -8.95
CA PHE A 295 -3.01 -26.36 -7.56
C PHE A 295 -2.94 -24.85 -7.42
N MET A 296 -2.12 -24.19 -8.25
CA MET A 296 -2.03 -22.73 -8.24
C MET A 296 -3.36 -22.08 -8.62
N GLN A 297 -4.08 -22.66 -9.59
CA GLN A 297 -5.41 -22.20 -9.99
C GLN A 297 -6.43 -22.34 -8.84
N GLU A 298 -6.48 -23.50 -8.18
CA GLU A 298 -7.35 -23.74 -7.02
C GLU A 298 -6.99 -22.86 -5.81
N SER A 299 -5.73 -22.45 -5.72
CA SER A 299 -5.20 -21.64 -4.63
C SER A 299 -5.09 -20.16 -4.96
N MET A 300 -5.63 -19.71 -6.09
CA MET A 300 -5.39 -18.37 -6.64
C MET A 300 -5.77 -17.26 -5.65
N GLU A 301 -6.91 -17.39 -4.97
CA GLU A 301 -7.36 -16.39 -3.98
C GLU A 301 -6.38 -16.26 -2.82
N ASN A 302 -5.96 -17.38 -2.23
CA ASN A 302 -4.99 -17.41 -1.13
C ASN A 302 -3.61 -16.90 -1.59
N PHE A 303 -3.21 -17.27 -2.80
CA PHE A 303 -1.96 -16.82 -3.41
C PHE A 303 -1.94 -15.31 -3.58
N LEU A 304 -2.98 -14.73 -4.19
CA LEU A 304 -3.07 -13.29 -4.43
C LEU A 304 -3.31 -12.51 -3.15
N ASN A 305 -4.04 -13.04 -2.17
CA ASN A 305 -4.15 -12.42 -0.84
C ASN A 305 -2.77 -12.28 -0.19
N ARG A 306 -1.92 -13.31 -0.32
CA ARG A 306 -0.59 -13.31 0.27
C ARG A 306 0.39 -12.40 -0.49
N PHE A 307 0.39 -12.47 -1.81
CA PHE A 307 1.47 -11.95 -2.63
C PHE A 307 1.09 -10.80 -3.57
N GLY A 308 -0.19 -10.64 -3.89
CA GLY A 308 -0.66 -9.52 -4.70
C GLY A 308 -0.70 -8.24 -3.89
N ALA A 309 -0.59 -7.10 -4.59
CA ALA A 309 -0.78 -5.78 -4.02
C ALA A 309 -2.11 -5.19 -4.51
N SER A 310 -2.93 -4.72 -3.58
CA SER A 310 -4.20 -4.06 -3.89
C SER A 310 -4.04 -2.55 -3.82
N VAL A 311 -3.87 -1.92 -4.97
CA VAL A 311 -3.75 -0.45 -5.11
C VAL A 311 -5.03 0.14 -5.70
N ASP A 312 -5.30 1.42 -5.40
CA ASP A 312 -6.40 2.15 -6.04
C ASP A 312 -6.03 2.45 -7.51
N GLU A 313 -6.63 1.68 -8.44
CA GLU A 313 -6.40 1.80 -9.88
C GLU A 313 -6.75 3.20 -10.41
N PRO A 314 -7.95 3.77 -10.14
CA PRO A 314 -8.26 5.16 -10.49
C PRO A 314 -7.20 6.17 -10.09
N VAL A 315 -6.56 6.01 -8.92
CA VAL A 315 -5.50 6.91 -8.46
C VAL A 315 -4.25 6.75 -9.31
N THR A 316 -3.81 5.51 -9.49
CA THR A 316 -2.57 5.18 -10.20
C THR A 316 -2.65 5.55 -11.69
N ALA A 317 -3.82 5.37 -12.31
CA ALA A 317 -4.05 5.66 -13.72
C ALA A 317 -4.21 7.18 -14.02
N ASP A 318 -4.49 8.01 -13.01
CA ASP A 318 -4.75 9.44 -13.21
C ASP A 318 -3.44 10.24 -13.33
N ILE A 319 -3.13 10.66 -14.55
CA ILE A 319 -1.95 11.48 -14.88
C ILE A 319 -2.06 12.95 -14.46
N LYS A 320 -3.15 13.34 -13.78
CA LYS A 320 -3.45 14.73 -13.36
C LYS A 320 -3.85 14.77 -11.88
N ARG A 321 -3.52 13.73 -11.12
CA ARG A 321 -3.94 13.55 -9.73
C ARG A 321 -3.40 14.67 -8.84
N LEU A 322 -4.20 15.05 -7.84
CA LEU A 322 -3.73 15.84 -6.71
C LEU A 322 -3.40 14.91 -5.55
N ILE A 323 -2.23 15.09 -4.96
CA ILE A 323 -1.71 14.28 -3.87
C ILE A 323 -1.39 15.17 -2.68
N ARG A 324 -1.47 14.58 -1.48
CA ARG A 324 -1.32 15.34 -0.24
C ARG A 324 0.15 15.68 -0.01
N VAL A 325 0.42 16.93 0.36
CA VAL A 325 1.81 17.40 0.53
C VAL A 325 2.40 16.86 1.83
N PRO A 326 3.58 16.20 1.81
CA PRO A 326 4.27 15.78 3.03
C PRO A 326 4.61 16.97 3.93
N GLY A 327 4.56 16.78 5.25
CA GLY A 327 4.71 17.85 6.25
C GLY A 327 3.43 18.67 6.48
N SER A 328 2.38 18.48 5.68
CA SER A 328 1.07 19.08 5.93
C SER A 328 0.26 18.31 6.99
N LEU A 329 -0.88 18.86 7.40
CA LEU A 329 -1.85 18.15 8.25
C LEU A 329 -3.04 17.62 7.46
N HIS A 330 -3.58 16.49 7.90
CA HIS A 330 -4.80 15.92 7.35
C HIS A 330 -6.03 16.44 8.12
N GLY A 331 -6.84 17.29 7.49
CA GLY A 331 -7.98 17.97 8.11
C GLY A 331 -9.06 17.09 8.74
N GLY A 332 -9.15 15.81 8.35
CA GLY A 332 -10.08 14.83 8.94
C GLY A 332 -9.55 14.08 10.18
N SER A 333 -8.28 14.27 10.55
CA SER A 333 -7.65 13.61 11.71
C SER A 333 -6.78 14.56 12.55
N GLY A 334 -6.32 15.67 11.97
CA GLY A 334 -5.27 16.52 12.56
C GLY A 334 -3.89 15.87 12.57
N MET A 335 -3.71 14.71 11.94
CA MET A 335 -2.42 14.02 11.94
C MET A 335 -1.51 14.51 10.82
N LEU A 336 -0.22 14.36 11.05
CA LEU A 336 0.84 14.67 10.11
C LEU A 336 0.80 13.75 8.90
N VAL A 337 0.93 14.36 7.73
CA VAL A 337 1.25 13.68 6.47
C VAL A 337 2.75 13.47 6.45
N LYS A 338 3.21 12.27 6.78
CA LYS A 338 4.62 12.04 7.10
C LYS A 338 5.34 11.36 5.96
N LYS A 339 6.40 12.00 5.43
CA LYS A 339 7.38 11.32 4.57
C LYS A 339 8.22 10.36 5.41
N LEU A 340 8.47 9.17 4.89
CA LEU A 340 9.22 8.11 5.54
C LEU A 340 10.34 7.65 4.60
N ALA A 341 11.50 7.32 5.17
CA ALA A 341 12.43 6.44 4.48
C ALA A 341 11.83 5.03 4.42
N LEU A 342 12.19 4.25 3.39
CA LEU A 342 11.63 2.90 3.22
C LEU A 342 11.93 2.00 4.42
N SER A 343 13.12 2.13 5.01
CA SER A 343 13.54 1.41 6.22
C SER A 343 12.74 1.77 7.48
N GLU A 344 12.05 2.92 7.50
CA GLU A 344 11.27 3.35 8.67
C GLU A 344 9.86 2.77 8.68
N LEU A 345 9.37 2.21 7.56
CA LEU A 345 7.98 1.78 7.42
C LEU A 345 7.57 0.72 8.47
N GLU A 346 8.46 -0.23 8.76
CA GLU A 346 8.17 -1.34 9.68
C GLU A 346 7.91 -0.82 11.11
N GLU A 347 8.78 0.06 11.59
CA GLU A 347 8.74 0.62 12.95
C GLU A 347 7.79 1.82 13.10
N PHE A 348 7.38 2.44 11.99
CA PHE A 348 6.51 3.62 12.02
C PHE A 348 5.15 3.31 12.64
N ASN A 349 4.77 4.06 13.67
CA ASN A 349 3.46 3.98 14.30
C ASN A 349 2.67 5.28 14.09
N PRO A 350 1.69 5.30 13.17
CA PRO A 350 0.92 6.52 12.89
C PRO A 350 0.25 7.12 14.13
N LEU A 351 -0.26 6.28 15.04
CA LEU A 351 -1.00 6.72 16.25
C LEU A 351 -0.10 7.39 17.30
N ASN A 352 1.22 7.34 17.10
CA ASN A 352 2.21 8.02 17.92
C ASN A 352 2.98 9.08 17.13
N ASP A 353 3.55 8.69 16.00
CA ASP A 353 4.54 9.44 15.24
C ASP A 353 3.94 10.51 14.34
N ALA A 354 2.68 10.35 13.94
CA ALA A 354 1.95 11.35 13.16
C ALA A 354 1.07 12.26 14.04
N VAL A 355 1.11 12.09 15.37
CA VAL A 355 0.37 12.94 16.32
C VAL A 355 1.27 14.07 16.79
N VAL A 356 1.01 15.29 16.31
CA VAL A 356 1.91 16.45 16.45
C VAL A 356 1.51 17.48 17.50
N PHE A 357 0.26 17.42 17.98
CA PHE A 357 -0.23 18.37 18.97
C PHE A 357 0.16 17.95 20.40
N GLY A 358 0.22 18.93 21.31
CA GLY A 358 0.66 18.73 22.68
C GLY A 358 -0.42 18.13 23.59
N GLU A 359 -0.12 18.09 24.89
CA GLU A 359 -1.01 17.52 25.90
C GLU A 359 -1.81 18.56 26.72
N ARG A 360 -1.75 19.85 26.35
CA ARG A 360 -2.45 20.89 27.11
C ARG A 360 -3.94 20.55 27.24
N PRO A 361 -4.57 20.69 28.42
CA PRO A 361 -5.97 20.37 28.59
C PRO A 361 -6.88 21.25 27.72
N VAL A 362 -7.83 20.62 27.05
CA VAL A 362 -8.81 21.27 26.16
C VAL A 362 -10.19 20.74 26.48
N LYS A 363 -11.12 21.66 26.79
CA LYS A 363 -12.54 21.33 26.97
C LYS A 363 -13.22 21.19 25.61
N ILE A 364 -13.96 20.11 25.44
CA ILE A 364 -14.75 19.80 24.25
C ILE A 364 -16.16 19.35 24.66
N THR A 365 -17.10 19.44 23.73
CA THR A 365 -18.42 18.81 23.86
C THR A 365 -18.52 17.68 22.86
N VAL A 366 -18.61 16.46 23.36
CA VAL A 366 -18.64 15.23 22.57
C VAL A 366 -20.08 14.87 22.24
N SER A 367 -20.36 14.60 20.97
CA SER A 367 -21.72 14.36 20.48
C SER A 367 -22.14 12.89 20.51
N LYS A 368 -21.18 11.97 20.64
CA LYS A 368 -21.43 10.53 20.82
C LYS A 368 -20.20 9.87 21.43
N PRO A 369 -20.37 8.78 22.21
CA PRO A 369 -19.24 8.05 22.76
C PRO A 369 -18.26 7.63 21.66
N PHE A 370 -16.97 7.75 21.94
CA PHE A 370 -15.91 7.45 20.99
C PHE A 370 -14.69 6.86 21.69
N SER A 371 -14.12 5.81 21.09
CA SER A 371 -12.93 5.13 21.60
C SER A 371 -11.84 5.12 20.55
N VAL A 372 -10.63 5.53 20.93
CA VAL A 372 -9.46 5.52 20.04
C VAL A 372 -8.16 5.41 20.84
N GLN A 373 -7.17 4.77 20.25
CA GLN A 373 -5.81 4.75 20.79
C GLN A 373 -4.97 5.85 20.14
N LEU A 374 -4.34 6.70 20.95
CA LEU A 374 -3.42 7.76 20.51
C LEU A 374 -2.32 7.97 21.56
N LYS A 375 -1.07 8.20 21.13
CA LYS A 375 0.08 8.39 22.05
C LYS A 375 0.20 7.25 23.08
N GLY A 376 -0.04 6.01 22.66
CA GLY A 376 -0.02 4.82 23.52
C GLY A 376 -1.09 4.76 24.61
N LYS A 377 -2.09 5.66 24.57
CA LYS A 377 -3.19 5.73 25.55
C LYS A 377 -4.50 5.31 24.89
N ASP A 378 -5.25 4.44 25.54
CA ASP A 378 -6.63 4.11 25.15
C ASP A 378 -7.58 5.19 25.68
N LEU A 379 -8.06 6.04 24.79
CA LEU A 379 -8.98 7.12 25.13
C LEU A 379 -10.41 6.64 24.92
N ARG A 380 -11.18 6.57 26.02
CA ARG A 380 -12.62 6.32 26.00
C ARG A 380 -13.32 7.59 26.42
N ILE A 381 -14.02 8.21 25.48
CA ILE A 381 -14.66 9.50 25.68
C ILE A 381 -16.16 9.31 25.67
N GLU A 382 -16.82 9.77 26.72
CA GLU A 382 -18.28 9.74 26.85
C GLU A 382 -18.91 10.97 26.21
N GLU A 383 -20.20 10.88 25.93
CA GLU A 383 -20.98 12.02 25.46
C GLU A 383 -21.02 13.15 26.50
N GLY A 384 -21.11 14.40 26.04
CA GLY A 384 -21.17 15.58 26.90
C GLY A 384 -19.83 16.31 27.04
N ILE A 385 -19.69 17.08 28.12
CA ILE A 385 -18.52 17.93 28.34
C ILE A 385 -17.37 17.09 28.86
N GLN A 386 -16.25 17.11 28.13
CA GLN A 386 -15.05 16.37 28.48
C GLN A 386 -13.83 17.29 28.42
N GLU A 387 -12.83 17.02 29.26
CA GLU A 387 -11.53 17.69 29.21
C GLU A 387 -10.47 16.67 28.82
N VAL A 388 -9.82 16.89 27.68
CA VAL A 388 -8.87 15.95 27.08
C VAL A 388 -7.59 16.66 26.64
N PRO A 389 -6.47 15.95 26.46
CA PRO A 389 -5.26 16.52 25.87
C PRO A 389 -5.51 17.13 24.48
N GLU A 390 -4.78 18.19 24.11
CA GLU A 390 -4.99 18.90 22.83
C GLU A 390 -4.92 17.98 21.61
N TYR A 391 -4.00 17.02 21.55
CA TYR A 391 -3.95 16.06 20.45
C TYR A 391 -5.24 15.25 20.29
N ALA A 392 -5.85 14.85 21.40
CA ALA A 392 -7.10 14.10 21.40
C ALA A 392 -8.26 15.03 21.02
N ALA A 393 -8.29 16.26 21.55
CA ALA A 393 -9.31 17.24 21.19
C ALA A 393 -9.30 17.53 19.69
N VAL A 394 -8.15 17.82 19.10
CA VAL A 394 -8.04 18.08 17.65
C VAL A 394 -8.49 16.86 16.86
N TYR A 395 -8.04 15.66 17.21
CA TYR A 395 -8.45 14.44 16.51
C TYR A 395 -9.97 14.23 16.54
N LEU A 396 -10.59 14.30 17.71
CA LEU A 396 -12.04 14.11 17.89
C LEU A 396 -12.86 15.16 17.13
N ILE A 397 -12.41 16.42 17.17
CA ILE A 397 -13.05 17.51 16.45
C ILE A 397 -12.93 17.30 14.93
N CYS A 398 -11.74 16.96 14.42
CA CYS A 398 -11.52 16.69 13.00
C CYS A 398 -12.33 15.50 12.48
N ARG A 399 -12.55 14.48 13.34
CA ARG A 399 -13.44 13.33 13.05
C ARG A 399 -14.93 13.69 13.07
N GLY A 400 -15.28 14.90 13.50
CA GLY A 400 -16.65 15.37 13.60
C GLY A 400 -17.45 14.74 14.75
N VAL A 401 -16.76 14.22 15.78
CA VAL A 401 -17.41 13.59 16.96
C VAL A 401 -17.41 14.50 18.19
N ALA A 402 -16.79 15.68 18.09
CA ALA A 402 -16.77 16.68 19.14
C ALA A 402 -16.72 18.11 18.57
N GLU A 403 -17.14 19.08 19.38
CA GLU A 403 -16.98 20.51 19.13
C GLU A 403 -16.07 21.14 20.20
N TYR A 404 -15.28 22.15 19.83
CA TYR A 404 -14.38 22.81 20.77
C TYR A 404 -15.18 23.63 21.77
N GLY A 405 -14.84 23.54 23.07
CA GLY A 405 -15.45 24.25 24.19
C GLY A 405 -16.76 23.63 24.68
N TYR A 406 -17.55 24.41 25.44
CA TYR A 406 -18.89 24.02 25.92
C TYR A 406 -19.91 25.14 25.67
N ARG A 407 -21.19 24.80 25.46
CA ARG A 407 -22.29 25.77 25.44
C ARG A 407 -22.91 25.81 26.83
N ARG A 408 -22.95 26.98 27.47
CA ARG A 408 -23.56 27.15 28.82
C ARG A 408 -25.09 26.95 28.84
N ASN A 409 -25.74 26.86 27.67
CA ASN A 409 -27.21 26.94 27.53
C ASN A 409 -27.85 25.72 26.82
N GLN A 410 -27.30 24.51 26.96
CA GLN A 410 -28.14 23.32 26.74
C GLN A 410 -28.83 23.02 28.06
N PRO A 411 -30.17 23.04 28.15
CA PRO A 411 -30.86 22.64 29.37
C PRO A 411 -30.44 21.20 29.68
N ASP A 412 -30.15 20.94 30.96
CA ASP A 412 -29.89 19.59 31.44
C ASP A 412 -30.98 18.66 30.90
N ALA A 413 -30.57 17.60 30.20
CA ALA A 413 -31.49 16.56 29.78
C ALA A 413 -32.08 15.94 31.07
N VAL A 414 -33.38 16.16 31.26
CA VAL A 414 -34.20 15.62 32.36
C VAL A 414 -34.27 14.10 32.25
#